data_AF-A0A815QGA9-F1
#
_entry.id   AF-A0A815QGA9-F1
#
_cell.length_a   1.000
_cell.length_b   1.000
_cell.length_c   1.000
_cell.angle_alpha   90.00
_cell.angle_beta   90.00
_cell.angle_gamma   90.00
#
_symmetry.space_group_name_H-M   'P 1'
#
loop_
_entity.id
_entity.type
_entity.pdbx_description
1 polymer ?
#
loop_
_entity_poly.entity_id
_entity_poly.type
_entity_poly.pdbx_seq_one_letter_code
_entity_poly.pdbx_strand_id
1 'polypeptide(L)'
;MSRSTLIYTLHRLDYQFGRGHVISDNPLQDKIQRIRQLIIDYANALKAEENGNSVIVYMDKSYVNTRHALNGTWYDASQPIGNKFIRGTVNGACLIIIHAVTTYGLLHHSHEKGATGIGRGDYICLV
;
A
#
# COMPACT_ATOMS: atom_id res chain seq x y z
N MET A 1 -14.68 -21.61 22.96
CA MET A 1 -13.36 -22.21 23.26
C MET A 1 -12.44 -21.12 23.78
N SER A 2 -11.75 -21.33 24.90
CA SER A 2 -10.83 -20.32 25.43
C SER A 2 -9.53 -20.25 24.61
N ARG A 3 -8.85 -19.10 24.60
CA ARG A 3 -7.54 -18.94 23.94
C ARG A 3 -6.52 -19.95 24.45
N SER A 4 -6.51 -20.23 25.75
CA SER A 4 -5.61 -21.18 26.38
C SER A 4 -5.86 -22.61 25.91
N THR A 5 -7.13 -23.00 25.75
CA THR A 5 -7.52 -24.30 25.19
C THR A 5 -7.03 -24.45 23.75
N LEU A 6 -7.17 -23.40 22.93
CA LEU A 6 -6.69 -23.41 21.54
C LEU A 6 -5.17 -23.60 21.46
N ILE A 7 -4.41 -22.81 22.21
CA ILE A 7 -2.94 -22.87 22.21
C ILE A 7 -2.47 -24.26 22.68
N TYR A 8 -3.08 -24.79 23.73
CA TYR A 8 -2.78 -26.14 24.23
C TYR A 8 -3.03 -27.20 23.16
N THR A 9 -4.18 -27.15 22.48
CA THR A 9 -4.51 -28.10 21.40
C THR A 9 -3.54 -27.99 20.24
N LEU A 10 -3.16 -26.78 19.82
CA LEU A 10 -2.23 -26.57 18.71
C LEU A 10 -0.83 -27.12 19.02
N HIS A 11 -0.32 -26.87 20.23
CA HIS A 11 0.94 -27.47 20.66
C HIS A 11 0.89 -28.99 20.72
N ARG A 12 -0.24 -29.57 21.17
CA ARG A 12 -0.42 -31.02 21.20
C ARG A 12 -0.48 -31.65 19.79
N LEU A 13 -0.81 -30.87 18.77
CA LEU A 13 -0.82 -31.28 17.36
C LEU A 13 0.50 -30.93 16.64
N ASP A 14 1.56 -30.58 17.37
CA ASP A 14 2.88 -30.20 16.85
C ASP A 14 2.88 -28.96 15.93
N TYR A 15 1.84 -28.12 16.02
CA TYR A 15 1.85 -26.83 15.34
C TYR A 15 2.84 -25.88 16.01
N GLN A 16 3.52 -25.08 15.17
CA GLN A 16 4.47 -24.07 15.61
C GLN A 16 3.90 -22.68 15.38
N PHE A 17 4.18 -21.75 16.29
CA PHE A 17 3.86 -20.34 16.09
C PHE A 17 5.10 -19.62 15.56
N GLY A 18 4.96 -18.92 14.44
CA GLY A 18 6.07 -18.17 13.85
C GLY A 18 5.61 -17.09 12.89
N ARG A 19 6.57 -16.34 12.35
CA ARG A 19 6.29 -15.27 11.39
C ARG A 19 5.79 -15.86 10.08
N GLY A 20 4.69 -15.32 9.57
CA GLY A 20 4.14 -15.69 8.27
C GLY A 20 4.94 -15.16 7.09
N HIS A 21 5.11 -15.99 6.06
CA HIS A 21 5.63 -15.55 4.75
C HIS A 21 4.48 -15.39 3.76
N VAL A 22 4.17 -14.15 3.41
CA VAL A 22 3.14 -13.85 2.40
C VAL A 22 3.73 -14.09 1.02
N ILE A 23 3.08 -14.94 0.22
CA ILE A 23 3.43 -15.17 -1.19
C ILE A 23 2.53 -14.27 -2.06
N SER A 24 3.08 -13.75 -3.17
CA SER A 24 2.32 -13.01 -4.19
C SER A 24 2.10 -13.86 -5.44
N ASP A 25 0.92 -13.77 -6.04
CA ASP A 25 0.54 -14.55 -7.23
C ASP A 25 0.93 -13.89 -8.58
N ASN A 26 1.64 -12.76 -8.56
CA ASN A 26 1.95 -12.03 -9.80
C ASN A 26 3.16 -12.63 -10.55
N PRO A 27 3.06 -12.89 -11.87
CA PRO A 27 4.18 -13.32 -12.69
C PRO A 27 5.33 -12.31 -12.67
N LEU A 28 6.57 -12.81 -12.54
CA LEU A 28 7.77 -11.97 -12.43
C LEU A 28 8.01 -11.10 -13.68
N GLN A 29 7.68 -11.62 -14.87
CA GLN A 29 7.92 -10.93 -16.16
C GLN A 29 7.07 -9.67 -16.30
N ASP A 30 5.78 -9.75 -15.97
CA ASP A 30 4.87 -8.60 -16.03
C ASP A 30 5.31 -7.49 -15.06
N LYS A 31 5.82 -7.88 -13.89
CA LYS A 31 6.38 -6.94 -12.91
C LYS A 31 7.60 -6.21 -13.49
N ILE A 32 8.52 -6.93 -14.13
CA ILE A 32 9.72 -6.33 -14.74
C ILE A 32 9.34 -5.35 -15.84
N GLN A 33 8.41 -5.72 -16.72
CA GLN A 33 8.01 -4.85 -17.82
C GLN A 33 7.33 -3.56 -17.33
N ARG A 34 6.46 -3.66 -16.32
CA ARG A 34 5.83 -2.48 -15.69
C ARG A 34 6.85 -1.55 -15.05
N ILE A 35 7.85 -2.10 -14.35
CA ILE A 35 8.93 -1.29 -13.74
C ILE A 35 9.74 -0.57 -14.82
N ARG A 36 10.07 -1.23 -15.94
CA ARG A 36 10.79 -0.58 -17.05
C ARG A 36 10.01 0.59 -17.63
N GLN A 37 8.72 0.39 -17.90
CA GLN A 37 7.87 1.45 -18.44
C GLN A 37 7.80 2.63 -17.47
N LEU A 38 7.58 2.35 -16.18
CA LEU A 38 7.54 3.37 -15.13
C LEU A 38 8.82 4.23 -15.10
N ILE A 39 9.99 3.61 -15.21
CA ILE A 39 11.28 4.32 -15.20
C ILE A 39 11.39 5.27 -16.41
N ILE A 40 10.98 4.82 -17.59
CA ILE A 40 11.00 5.63 -18.81
C ILE A 40 10.05 6.82 -18.68
N ASP A 41 8.82 6.58 -18.24
CA ASP A 41 7.80 7.62 -18.07
C ASP A 41 8.24 8.64 -17.03
N TYR A 42 8.83 8.19 -15.91
CA TYR A 42 9.34 9.06 -14.87
C TYR A 42 10.52 9.92 -15.35
N ALA A 43 11.45 9.35 -16.13
CA ALA A 43 12.55 10.12 -16.71
C ALA A 43 12.06 11.21 -17.68
N ASN A 44 11.00 10.94 -18.44
CA ASN A 44 10.38 11.94 -19.32
C ASN A 44 9.66 13.03 -18.52
N ALA A 45 8.97 12.66 -17.44
CA ALA A 45 8.30 13.60 -16.55
C ALA A 45 9.30 14.55 -15.86
N LEU A 46 10.45 14.04 -15.39
CA LEU A 46 11.52 14.85 -14.82
C LEU A 46 12.03 15.90 -15.81
N LYS A 47 12.29 15.52 -17.06
CA LYS A 47 12.70 16.48 -18.10
C LYS A 47 11.63 17.55 -18.37
N ALA A 48 10.35 17.17 -18.35
CA ALA A 48 9.26 18.13 -18.55
C ALA A 48 9.14 19.12 -17.40
N GLU A 49 9.39 18.67 -16.16
CA GLU A 49 9.43 19.51 -14.96
C GLU A 49 10.65 20.44 -14.94
N GLU A 50 11.84 19.94 -15.28
CA GLU A 50 13.06 20.76 -15.41
C GLU A 50 12.91 21.90 -16.43
N ASN A 51 12.17 21.65 -17.52
CA ASN A 51 11.86 22.65 -18.54
C ASN A 51 10.77 23.65 -18.11
N GLY A 52 10.18 23.49 -16.92
CA GLY A 52 9.11 24.35 -16.40
C GLY A 52 7.75 24.16 -17.08
N ASN A 53 7.59 23.10 -17.88
CA ASN A 53 6.36 22.83 -18.62
C ASN A 53 5.34 22.00 -17.83
N SER A 54 5.75 21.42 -16.70
CA SER A 54 4.93 20.48 -15.92
C SER A 54 5.37 20.46 -14.46
N VAL A 55 4.51 19.94 -13.58
CA VAL A 55 4.83 19.64 -12.19
C VAL A 55 4.51 18.18 -11.95
N ILE A 56 5.43 17.45 -11.33
CA ILE A 56 5.25 16.04 -11.00
C ILE A 56 4.38 15.93 -9.74
N VAL A 57 3.32 15.16 -9.85
CA VAL A 57 2.42 14.84 -8.76
C VAL A 57 2.62 13.38 -8.36
N TYR A 58 3.01 13.15 -7.12
CA TYR A 58 3.07 11.83 -6.51
C TYR A 58 1.73 11.55 -5.83
N MET A 59 1.07 10.48 -6.23
CA MET A 59 -0.19 10.05 -5.63
C MET A 59 -0.02 8.68 -5.00
N ASP A 60 -0.60 8.49 -3.82
CA ASP A 60 -0.67 7.18 -3.20
C ASP A 60 -1.98 7.02 -2.39
N LYS A 61 -2.29 5.76 -2.10
CA LYS A 61 -3.44 5.33 -1.33
C LYS A 61 -2.99 4.64 -0.06
N SER A 62 -3.19 5.30 1.06
CA SER A 62 -2.97 4.70 2.38
C SER A 62 -4.25 4.05 2.89
N TYR A 63 -4.09 2.90 3.56
CA TYR A 63 -5.18 2.14 4.15
C TYR A 63 -4.97 2.07 5.67
N VAL A 64 -5.93 2.61 6.42
CA VAL A 64 -5.95 2.52 7.88
C VAL A 64 -7.05 1.54 8.26
N ASN A 65 -6.63 0.33 8.67
CA ASN A 65 -7.54 -0.75 9.03
C ASN A 65 -7.73 -0.80 10.54
N THR A 66 -8.99 -0.94 10.97
CA THR A 66 -9.33 -1.17 12.39
C THR A 66 -8.81 -2.51 12.94
N ARG A 67 -8.49 -3.45 12.05
CA ARG A 67 -7.94 -4.77 12.41
C ARG A 67 -6.69 -5.04 11.59
N HIS A 68 -5.54 -4.97 12.24
CA HIS A 68 -4.28 -5.40 11.63
C HIS A 68 -4.17 -6.92 11.68
N ALA A 69 -3.94 -7.55 10.53
CA ALA A 69 -3.59 -8.96 10.51
C ALA A 69 -2.25 -9.16 11.26
N LEU A 70 -2.27 -10.07 12.24
CA LEU A 70 -1.07 -10.46 12.98
C LEU A 70 -0.01 -10.98 12.01
N ASN A 71 1.25 -10.62 12.25
CA ASN A 71 2.38 -11.11 11.45
C ASN A 71 2.80 -12.54 11.83
N GLY A 72 2.25 -13.06 12.93
CA GLY A 72 2.45 -14.44 13.36
C GLY A 72 1.25 -15.31 13.03
N THR A 73 1.52 -16.56 12.65
CA THR A 73 0.51 -17.60 12.46
C THR A 73 0.98 -18.89 13.10
N TRP A 74 0.02 -19.75 13.44
CA TRP A 74 0.28 -21.15 13.68
C TRP A 74 0.40 -21.86 12.33
N TYR A 75 1.39 -22.74 12.19
CA TYR A 75 1.59 -23.56 11.00
C TYR A 75 2.08 -24.95 11.39
N ASP A 76 1.77 -25.92 10.53
CA ASP A 76 2.28 -27.27 10.63
C ASP A 76 3.66 -27.31 9.95
N ALA A 77 4.71 -27.56 10.73
CA ALA A 77 6.08 -27.60 10.23
C ALA A 77 6.38 -28.86 9.39
N SER A 78 5.52 -29.88 9.45
CA SER A 78 5.63 -31.09 8.62
C SER A 78 5.15 -30.87 7.19
N GLN A 79 4.34 -29.82 6.95
CA GLN A 79 3.79 -29.54 5.63
C GLN A 79 4.82 -28.82 4.75
N PRO A 80 4.93 -29.16 3.45
CA PRO A 80 5.82 -28.46 2.51
C PRO A 80 5.57 -26.96 2.40
N ILE A 81 4.33 -26.52 2.65
CA ILE A 81 3.94 -25.11 2.61
C ILE A 81 4.44 -24.33 3.84
N GLY A 82 4.65 -25.01 4.98
CA GLY A 82 5.12 -24.44 6.23
C GLY A 82 4.33 -23.20 6.66
N ASN A 83 5.06 -22.13 6.98
CA ASN A 83 4.53 -20.83 7.39
C ASN A 83 4.19 -19.89 6.22
N LYS A 84 4.08 -20.42 4.98
CA LYS A 84 3.72 -19.63 3.82
C LYS A 84 2.21 -19.60 3.62
N PHE A 85 1.64 -18.44 3.39
CA PHE A 85 0.20 -18.30 3.14
C PHE A 85 -0.13 -17.08 2.28
N ILE A 86 -1.30 -17.11 1.65
CA ILE A 86 -1.91 -15.94 1.03
C ILE A 86 -2.64 -15.18 2.14
N ARG A 87 -2.28 -13.91 2.35
CA ARG A 87 -2.91 -13.10 3.40
C ARG A 87 -4.36 -12.83 2.99
N GLY A 88 -5.31 -13.40 3.73
CA GLY A 88 -6.73 -13.09 3.56
C GLY A 88 -7.02 -11.62 3.87
N THR A 89 -7.99 -11.04 3.17
CA THR A 89 -8.53 -9.71 3.46
C THR A 89 -9.21 -9.75 4.83
N VAL A 90 -8.76 -8.90 5.76
CA VAL A 90 -9.34 -8.85 7.10
C VAL A 90 -10.70 -8.14 7.02
N ASN A 91 -11.76 -8.81 7.47
CA ASN A 91 -13.07 -8.18 7.66
C ASN A 91 -12.99 -7.13 8.78
N GLY A 92 -13.01 -5.84 8.41
CA GLY A 92 -12.99 -4.71 9.32
C GLY A 92 -13.24 -3.39 8.58
N ALA A 93 -13.62 -2.34 9.31
CA ALA A 93 -13.71 -1.02 8.72
C ALA A 93 -12.31 -0.55 8.28
N CYS A 94 -12.25 0.00 7.07
CA CYS A 94 -11.04 0.51 6.44
C CYS A 94 -11.26 1.99 6.08
N LEU A 95 -10.44 2.87 6.63
CA LEU A 95 -10.32 4.23 6.15
C LEU A 95 -9.30 4.25 5.00
N ILE A 96 -9.74 4.70 3.85
CA ILE A 96 -8.93 4.88 2.65
C ILE A 96 -8.57 6.37 2.55
N ILE A 97 -7.28 6.67 2.50
CA ILE A 97 -6.76 8.03 2.31
C ILE A 97 -6.07 8.07 0.95
N ILE A 98 -6.65 8.82 0.01
CA ILE A 98 -6.00 9.16 -1.26
C ILE A 98 -5.33 10.51 -1.05
N HIS A 99 -4.03 10.56 -1.27
CA HIS A 99 -3.25 11.79 -1.10
C HIS A 99 -2.39 12.04 -2.33
N ALA A 100 -2.18 13.32 -2.62
CA ALA A 100 -1.38 13.81 -3.73
C ALA A 100 -0.40 14.86 -3.21
N VAL A 101 0.86 14.76 -3.60
CA VAL A 101 1.94 15.62 -3.13
C VAL A 101 2.86 15.98 -4.29
N THR A 102 3.39 17.19 -4.28
CA THR A 102 4.46 17.64 -5.19
C THR A 102 5.72 17.92 -4.38
N THR A 103 6.82 18.26 -5.05
CA THR A 103 8.03 18.78 -4.39
C THR A 103 7.77 20.08 -3.61
N TYR A 104 6.66 20.78 -3.89
CA TYR A 104 6.25 22.01 -3.23
C TYR A 104 5.31 21.80 -2.03
N GLY A 105 4.78 20.59 -1.84
CA GLY A 105 3.91 20.25 -0.72
C GLY A 105 2.65 19.49 -1.09
N LEU A 106 1.73 19.38 -0.14
CA LEU A 106 0.49 18.64 -0.29
C LEU A 106 -0.48 19.38 -1.21
N LEU A 107 -0.99 18.68 -2.22
CA LEU A 107 -2.11 19.17 -3.01
C LEU A 107 -3.37 19.08 -2.16
N HIS A 108 -4.06 20.21 -2.04
CA HIS A 108 -5.32 20.30 -1.35
C HIS A 108 -6.25 21.16 -2.18
N HIS A 109 -7.54 20.86 -2.13
CA HIS A 109 -8.54 21.71 -2.74
C HIS A 109 -8.79 22.89 -1.81
N SER A 110 -8.42 24.10 -2.25
CA SER A 110 -8.86 25.33 -1.59
C SER A 110 -10.32 25.57 -1.97
N HIS A 111 -11.22 25.36 -1.01
CA HIS A 111 -12.60 25.81 -1.17
C HIS A 111 -12.63 27.33 -0.95
N GLU A 112 -12.38 28.11 -1.99
CA GLU A 112 -12.53 29.56 -1.90
C GLU A 112 -13.99 29.92 -1.60
N LYS A 113 -14.27 30.36 -0.37
CA LYS A 113 -15.34 31.36 -0.17
C LYS A 113 -14.70 32.69 -0.50
N GLY A 114 -15.08 33.24 -1.66
CA GLY A 114 -14.34 34.28 -2.37
C GLY A 114 -13.79 35.42 -1.51
N ALA A 115 -12.53 35.79 -1.79
CA ALA A 115 -12.02 37.16 -1.82
C ALA A 115 -10.54 37.14 -2.23
N THR A 116 -10.29 37.56 -3.47
CA THR A 116 -9.10 38.30 -3.95
C THR A 116 -7.84 38.24 -3.08
N GLY A 117 -6.89 37.38 -3.43
CA GLY A 117 -5.53 37.39 -2.90
C GLY A 117 -4.58 36.54 -3.75
N ILE A 118 -3.76 37.20 -4.56
CA ILE A 118 -2.82 36.61 -5.53
C ILE A 118 -1.85 35.63 -4.86
N GLY A 119 -1.77 34.38 -5.34
CA GLY A 119 -0.79 33.41 -4.86
C GLY A 119 -0.77 32.05 -5.56
N ARG A 120 -0.22 32.00 -6.79
CA ARG A 120 0.36 30.84 -7.51
C ARG A 120 -0.41 29.50 -7.49
N GLY A 121 -1.03 29.23 -8.64
CA GLY A 121 -1.11 27.89 -9.23
C GLY A 121 -2.38 27.11 -8.88
N ASP A 122 -3.44 27.34 -9.64
CA ASP A 122 -4.60 26.45 -9.68
C ASP A 122 -4.17 25.10 -10.27
N TYR A 123 -3.87 24.14 -9.41
CA TYR A 123 -3.64 22.76 -9.84
C TYR A 123 -4.99 22.04 -9.89
N ILE A 124 -5.56 21.97 -11.09
CA ILE A 124 -6.73 21.14 -11.38
C ILE A 124 -6.29 19.67 -11.36
N CYS A 125 -6.71 18.93 -10.34
CA CYS A 125 -6.65 17.48 -10.33
C CYS A 125 -7.84 16.95 -11.14
N LEU A 126 -7.62 16.57 -12.39
CA LEU A 126 -8.62 15.81 -13.16
C LEU A 126 -8.61 14.36 -12.63
N VAL A 127 -9.79 13.90 -12.19
CA VAL A 127 -10.07 12.52 -11.77
C VAL A 127 -10.28 11.65 -12.99
#